data_AF-A0A660HUG1-F1
#
_entry.id   AF-A0A660HUG1-F1
#
_cell.length_a   1.000
_cell.length_b   1.000
_cell.length_c   1.000
_cell.angle_alpha   90.00
_cell.angle_beta   90.00
_cell.angle_gamma   90.00
#
_symmetry.space_group_name_H-M   'P 1'
#
loop_
_entity.id
_entity.type
_entity.pdbx_description
1 polymer ?
#
loop_
_entity_poly.entity_id
_entity_poly.type
_entity_poly.pdbx_seq_one_letter_code
_entity_poly.pdbx_strand_id
1 'polypeptide(L)' 'MISSSHDVVIEVPLSVFVNGRHALTAIISPVMLEEFITGFLYTERIIRKLEDIDSLRIEKRILLPLVQVF' A
#
# COMPACT_ATOMS: atom_id res chain seq x y z
N MET A 1 -25.55 30.62 -10.05
CA MET A 1 -24.27 29.93 -9.78
C MET A 1 -24.23 28.68 -10.66
N ILE A 2 -23.16 28.50 -11.43
CA ILE A 2 -22.97 27.30 -12.26
C ILE A 2 -22.14 26.33 -11.43
N SER A 3 -22.70 25.18 -11.07
CA SER A 3 -21.96 24.08 -10.46
C SER A 3 -21.21 23.36 -11.58
N SER A 4 -19.89 23.46 -11.58
CA SER A 4 -19.03 22.63 -12.41
C SER A 4 -18.50 21.49 -11.55
N SER A 5 -18.81 20.26 -11.95
CA SER A 5 -18.34 19.02 -11.31
C SER A 5 -17.16 18.47 -12.11
N HIS A 6 -16.05 18.19 -11.43
CA HIS A 6 -14.89 17.51 -11.99
C HIS A 6 -14.58 16.27 -11.17
N ASP A 7 -14.12 15.21 -11.83
CA ASP A 7 -13.63 14.03 -11.14
C ASP A 7 -12.31 14.34 -10.44
N VAL A 8 -12.20 13.89 -9.19
CA VAL A 8 -10.99 14.05 -8.35
C VAL A 8 -10.52 12.67 -7.92
N VAL A 9 -9.22 12.44 -8.03
CA VAL A 9 -8.60 11.19 -7.58
C VAL A 9 -8.60 11.13 -6.05
N ILE A 10 -8.98 9.97 -5.51
CA ILE A 10 -8.95 9.72 -4.07
C ILE A 10 -7.56 9.22 -3.70
N GLU A 11 -6.94 9.86 -2.72
CA GLU A 11 -5.70 9.44 -2.11
C GLU A 11 -5.90 9.11 -0.63
N VAL A 12 -5.19 8.08 -0.16
CA VAL A 12 -5.22 7.64 1.24
C VAL A 12 -3.80 7.41 1.76
N PRO A 13 -3.56 7.65 3.06
CA PRO A 13 -2.30 7.28 3.69
C PRO A 13 -2.24 5.77 3.95
N LEU A 14 -1.17 5.13 3.50
CA LEU A 14 -0.85 3.72 3.71
C LEU A 14 0.34 3.60 4.67
N SER A 15 0.27 2.65 5.60
CA SER A 15 1.43 2.21 6.39
C SER A 15 1.74 0.74 6.15
N VAL A 16 3.02 0.44 5.91
CA VAL A 16 3.51 -0.92 5.63
C VAL A 16 4.49 -1.34 6.71
N PHE A 17 4.32 -2.57 7.19
CA PHE A 17 5.22 -3.22 8.11
C PHE A 17 5.69 -4.53 7.51
N VAL A 18 6.99 -4.80 7.62
CA VAL A 18 7.62 -6.05 7.21
C VAL A 18 8.22 -6.68 8.45
N ASN A 19 7.79 -7.90 8.76
CA ASN A 19 8.24 -8.64 9.93
C ASN A 19 8.14 -7.82 11.23
N GLY A 20 7.01 -7.12 11.40
CA GLY A 20 6.71 -6.27 12.54
C GLY A 20 7.46 -4.92 12.57
N ARG A 21 8.31 -4.63 11.58
CA ARG A 21 9.08 -3.37 11.49
C ARG A 21 8.44 -2.44 10.47
N HIS A 22 8.29 -1.17 10.83
CA HIS A 22 7.79 -0.15 9.90
C HIS A 22 8.74 -0.01 8.71
N ALA A 23 8.19 -0.08 7.49
CA ALA A 23 8.94 -0.07 6.24
C ALA A 23 8.57 1.12 5.34
N LEU A 24 7.31 1.55 5.34
CA LEU A 24 6.83 2.61 4.47
C LEU A 24 5.64 3.36 5.11
N THR A 25 5.62 4.67 4.91
CA THR A 25 4.40 5.48 4.94
C THR A 25 4.30 6.24 3.63
N ALA A 26 3.19 6.09 2.91
CA ALA A 26 2.98 6.72 1.60
C ALA A 26 1.54 7.20 1.46
N ILE A 27 1.33 8.22 0.63
CA ILE A 27 0.01 8.60 0.13
C ILE A 27 -0.17 7.91 -1.24
N ILE A 28 -1.26 7.17 -1.40
CA ILE A 28 -1.51 6.36 -2.61
C ILE A 28 -2.98 6.41 -3.02
N SER A 29 -3.25 6.13 -4.29
CA SER A 29 -4.58 5.69 -4.71
C SER A 29 -4.88 4.32 -4.06
N PRO A 30 -6.07 4.10 -3.46
CA PRO A 30 -6.41 2.87 -2.73
C PRO A 30 -6.75 1.68 -3.66
N VAL A 31 -5.96 1.48 -4.71
CA VAL A 31 -6.15 0.45 -5.74
C VAL A 31 -4.84 -0.32 -5.93
N MET A 32 -4.93 -1.59 -6.37
CA MET A 32 -3.77 -2.44 -6.68
C MET A 32 -2.72 -2.49 -5.55
N LEU A 33 -3.20 -2.61 -4.30
CA LEU A 33 -2.35 -2.56 -3.12
C LEU A 33 -1.34 -3.72 -3.09
N GLU A 34 -1.73 -4.93 -3.50
CA GLU A 34 -0.83 -6.08 -3.48
C GLU A 34 0.32 -5.90 -4.47
N GLU A 35 0.03 -5.39 -5.66
CA GLU A 35 1.01 -5.11 -6.71
C GLU A 35 1.94 -3.96 -6.29
N PHE A 36 1.38 -2.89 -5.71
CA PHE A 36 2.17 -1.78 -5.18
C PHE A 36 3.15 -2.26 -4.10
N ILE A 37 2.66 -3.06 -3.14
CA ILE A 37 3.49 -3.56 -2.03
C ILE A 37 4.54 -4.52 -2.57
N THR A 38 4.18 -5.46 -3.44
CA THR A 38 5.14 -6.41 -4.03
C THR A 38 6.24 -5.69 -4.82
N GLY A 39 5.87 -4.69 -5.62
CA GLY A 39 6.83 -3.85 -6.35
C GLY A 39 7.75 -3.07 -5.42
N PHE A 40 7.19 -2.44 -4.38
CA PHE A 40 7.96 -1.74 -3.35
C PHE A 40 8.98 -2.67 -2.67
N LEU A 41 8.54 -3.85 -2.21
CA LEU A 41 9.41 -4.82 -1.54
C LEU A 41 10.57 -5.26 -2.45
N TYR A 42 10.31 -5.45 -3.74
CA TYR A 42 11.33 -5.84 -4.71
C TYR A 42 12.31 -4.68 -4.99
N THR A 43 11.80 -3.47 -5.23
CA THR A 43 12.64 -2.27 -5.49
C THR A 43 13.54 -1.94 -4.30
N GLU A 44 13.05 -2.08 -3.07
CA GLU A 44 13.83 -1.88 -1.84
C GLU A 44 14.73 -3.07 -1.48
N ARG A 45 14.77 -4.12 -2.33
CA ARG A 45 15.55 -5.35 -2.13
C ARG A 45 15.21 -6.08 -0.82
N ILE A 46 14.00 -5.89 -0.32
CA ILE A 46 13.45 -6.62 0.83
C ILE A 46 13.15 -8.06 0.41
N ILE A 47 12.65 -8.24 -0.82
CA ILE A 47 12.48 -9.55 -1.48
C ILE A 47 13.27 -9.58 -2.79
N ARG A 48 13.61 -10.78 -3.26
CA ARG A 48 14.25 -11.03 -4.57
C ARG A 48 13.32 -11.77 -5.52
N LYS A 49 12.35 -12.50 -4.97
CA LYS A 49 11.34 -13.28 -5.69
C LYS A 49 10.07 -13.36 -4.84
N LEU A 50 8.95 -13.75 -5.46
CA LEU A 50 7.64 -13.76 -4.79
C LEU A 50 7.60 -14.74 -3.62
N GLU A 51 8.35 -15.84 -3.70
CA GLU A 51 8.38 -16.87 -2.67
C GLU A 51 9.15 -16.44 -1.40
N ASP A 52 9.76 -15.25 -1.41
CA ASP A 52 10.35 -14.67 -0.20
C ASP A 52 9.28 -14.02 0.71
N ILE A 53 8.03 -13.89 0.23
CA ILE A 53 6.88 -13.44 1.03
C ILE A 53 6.14 -14.67 1.57
N ASP A 54 6.16 -14.89 2.88
CA ASP A 54 5.41 -15.98 3.50
C ASP A 54 3.91 -15.64 3.56
N SER A 55 3.59 -14.38 3.91
CA SER A 55 2.22 -13.89 3.82
C SER A 55 2.13 -12.37 3.73
N LEU A 56 1.09 -11.88 3.05
CA LEU A 56 0.73 -10.48 2.96
C LEU A 56 -0.71 -10.31 3.45
N ARG A 57 -0.90 -9.42 4.44
CA ARG A 57 -2.22 -9.09 4.99
C ARG A 57 -2.50 -7.61 4.78
N ILE A 58 -3.66 -7.32 4.20
CA ILE A 58 -4.15 -5.96 3.99
C ILE A 58 -5.36 -5.72 4.86
N GLU A 59 -5.23 -4.81 5.81
CA GLU A 59 -6.36 -4.29 6.57
C GLU A 59 -6.90 -3.03 5.87
N LYS A 60 -8.00 -3.20 5.14
CA LYS A 60 -8.73 -2.07 4.55
C LYS A 60 -9.44 -1.28 5.64
N ARG A 61 -8.82 -0.19 6.08
CA ARG A 61 -9.45 0.85 6.91
C ARG A 61 -9.74 2.07 6.05
N ILE A 62 -10.83 2.77 6.39
CA ILE A 62 -11.31 3.96 5.69
C ILE A 62 -10.28 5.10 5.77
N LEU A 63 -9.53 5.20 6.88
CA LEU A 63 -8.62 6.32 7.13
C LEU A 63 -7.15 6.00 6.85
N LEU A 64 -6.72 4.76 7.14
CA LEU A 64 -5.32 4.36 7.10
C LEU A 64 -5.22 2.85 6.78
N PRO A 65 -5.19 2.44 5.51
CA PRO A 65 -4.84 1.07 5.16
C PRO A 65 -3.52 0.67 5.80
N LEU A 66 -3.51 -0.54 6.35
CA LEU A 66 -2.34 -1.11 7.01
C LEU A 66 -1.99 -2.42 6.33
N VAL A 67 -0.74 -2.55 5.92
CA VAL A 67 -0.21 -3.76 5.28
C VAL A 67 0.84 -4.38 6.18
N GLN A 68 0.68 -5.68 6.44
CA GLN A 68 1.63 -6.50 7.17
C GLN A 68 2.18 -7.56 6.22
N VAL A 69 3.50 -7.61 6.11
CA VAL A 69 4.24 -8.62 5.33
C VAL A 69 5.04 -9.45 6.33
N PHE A 70 4.94 -10.77 6.23
CA PHE A 70 5.70 -11.73 7.02
C PHE A 70 6.67 -12.46 6.10
#